data_AF-A0A0Q6TTI7-F1
#
_entry.id   AF-A0A0Q6TTI7-F1
#
_cell.length_a   1.000
_cell.length_b   1.000
_cell.length_c   1.000
_cell.angle_alpha   90.00
_cell.angle_beta   90.00
_cell.angle_gamma   90.00
#
_symmetry.space_group_name_H-M   'P 1'
#
loop_
_entity.id
_entity.type
_entity.pdbx_description
1 polymer ?
#
loop_
_entity_poly.entity_id
_entity_poly.type
_entity_poly.pdbx_seq_one_letter_code
_entity_poly.pdbx_strand_id
1 'polypeptide(L)'
;MAGGGALTEPATAARETLPALETGAWRRLCLMVAEGRRRAAPAADIARVTWFSDQTLLEAWVAFATAAETWDTAVRDDARTLAEDIVSYAKDVAPELYRRLAAMLGPLKSRPPSLEEAKACQAILETLCRAAEERARRAGALSGAMTPLAQAAERLGKAFARRERNPPVRIVLPHVPGMCLSHDDDGWACASDMATFDKRQSWILEPSGDAYVLISADDPDLVLVVDQDEDLIPMTRRPPPFTFADRGPRPRVARRDEAPADAARFFVSVSSDLYLQNVSYQTLALECPGDGGWRHGAPIFTTLKRGGATQRWAFEPPLRSRQELIFHDVIAPAAAPGLEVGGLARLGDDWTAIADDLRAGAAQMMACAEHGQPFAANSSVVDVLDCWRRLAAEARNASADLAI
;
A
#
# COMPACT_ATOMS: atom_id res chain seq x y z
N MET A 1 -9.80 -65.57 -8.16
CA MET A 1 -10.76 -64.59 -8.71
C MET A 1 -11.06 -63.60 -7.60
N ALA A 2 -10.09 -62.82 -7.14
CA ALA A 2 -9.66 -61.54 -7.72
C ALA A 2 -10.82 -60.53 -7.81
N GLY A 3 -10.95 -59.70 -6.77
CA GLY A 3 -11.70 -58.45 -6.77
C GLY A 3 -10.80 -57.40 -6.13
N GLY A 4 -9.95 -56.77 -6.96
CA GLY A 4 -8.98 -55.77 -6.54
C GLY A 4 -9.67 -54.48 -6.12
N GLY A 5 -9.44 -54.06 -4.88
CA GLY A 5 -9.73 -52.70 -4.45
C GLY A 5 -8.74 -51.76 -5.12
N ALA A 6 -9.25 -50.88 -5.99
CA ALA A 6 -8.49 -49.77 -6.53
C ALA A 6 -8.08 -48.85 -5.38
N LEU A 7 -6.78 -48.75 -5.12
CA LEU A 7 -6.24 -47.66 -4.30
C LEU A 7 -6.51 -46.36 -5.05
N THR A 8 -7.27 -45.48 -4.43
CA THR A 8 -7.50 -44.11 -4.87
C THR A 8 -6.16 -43.42 -5.17
N GLU A 9 -5.99 -42.96 -6.40
CA GLU A 9 -4.88 -42.08 -6.78
C GLU A 9 -4.83 -40.88 -5.82
N PRO A 10 -3.67 -40.52 -5.25
CA PRO A 10 -3.58 -39.28 -4.50
C PRO A 10 -3.73 -38.13 -5.47
N ALA A 11 -4.62 -37.20 -5.14
CA ALA A 11 -4.82 -35.97 -5.87
C ALA A 11 -3.47 -35.30 -6.14
N THR A 12 -3.10 -35.17 -7.41
CA THR A 12 -2.00 -34.32 -7.86
C THR A 12 -2.38 -32.87 -7.58
N ALA A 13 -2.15 -32.43 -6.35
CA ALA A 13 -2.07 -31.01 -6.03
C ALA A 13 -0.93 -30.43 -6.88
N ALA A 14 -1.23 -29.35 -7.60
CA ALA A 14 -0.22 -28.59 -8.31
C ALA A 14 0.95 -28.30 -7.35
N ARG A 15 2.16 -28.72 -7.73
CA ARG A 15 3.37 -28.49 -6.93
C ARG A 15 3.64 -26.99 -6.85
N GLU A 16 3.16 -26.35 -5.80
CA GLU A 16 3.64 -25.03 -5.41
C GLU A 16 5.14 -25.15 -5.10
N THR A 17 5.93 -24.30 -5.75
CA THR A 17 7.34 -24.09 -5.46
C THR A 17 7.53 -23.81 -3.99
N LEU A 18 8.54 -24.44 -3.33
CA LEU A 18 8.90 -24.19 -1.92
C LEU A 18 8.99 -22.67 -1.65
N PRO A 19 7.98 -22.02 -1.04
CA PRO A 19 7.87 -20.57 -1.04
C PRO A 19 8.44 -19.97 0.24
N ALA A 20 9.59 -20.46 0.72
CA ALA A 20 10.00 -20.10 2.07
C ALA A 20 10.40 -18.62 2.20
N LEU A 21 10.93 -17.96 1.17
CA LEU A 21 11.32 -16.54 1.25
C LEU A 21 10.93 -15.78 -0.03
N GLU A 22 9.67 -15.33 -0.12
CA GLU A 22 9.28 -14.41 -1.18
C GLU A 22 10.11 -13.12 -1.11
N THR A 23 11.10 -12.99 -1.99
CA THR A 23 12.01 -11.82 -2.05
C THR A 23 11.22 -10.51 -2.16
N GLY A 24 10.08 -10.53 -2.85
CA GLY A 24 9.19 -9.37 -2.96
C GLY A 24 8.63 -8.90 -1.61
N ALA A 25 8.23 -9.82 -0.72
CA ALA A 25 7.69 -9.48 0.59
C ALA A 25 8.77 -8.89 1.51
N TRP A 26 9.98 -9.48 1.52
CA TRP A 26 11.11 -8.96 2.30
C TRP A 26 11.58 -7.59 1.83
N ARG A 27 11.71 -7.41 0.51
CA ARG A 27 12.10 -6.12 -0.06
C ARG A 27 11.09 -5.04 0.28
N ARG A 28 9.79 -5.32 0.15
CA ARG A 28 8.71 -4.39 0.54
C ARG A 28 8.79 -4.04 2.02
N LEU A 29 9.02 -5.02 2.90
CA LEU A 29 9.21 -4.78 4.32
C LEU A 29 10.40 -3.86 4.59
N CYS A 30 11.57 -4.15 4.01
CA CYS A 30 12.79 -3.35 4.22
C CYS A 30 12.59 -1.91 3.74
N LEU A 31 11.97 -1.73 2.56
CA LEU A 31 11.63 -0.41 2.02
C LEU A 31 10.67 0.34 2.95
N MET A 32 9.63 -0.33 3.46
CA MET A 32 8.68 0.27 4.39
C MET A 32 9.34 0.71 5.69
N VAL A 33 10.17 -0.14 6.29
CA VAL A 33 10.90 0.19 7.54
C VAL A 33 11.86 1.35 7.29
N ALA A 34 12.60 1.33 6.18
CA ALA A 34 13.54 2.38 5.82
C ALA A 34 12.83 3.73 5.60
N GLU A 35 11.74 3.76 4.84
CA GLU A 35 10.94 4.98 4.66
C GLU A 35 10.27 5.41 5.97
N GLY A 36 9.73 4.47 6.76
CA GLY A 36 9.20 4.71 8.09
C GLY A 36 10.19 5.47 8.98
N ARG A 37 11.41 4.95 9.10
CA ARG A 37 12.51 5.58 9.85
C ARG A 37 12.88 6.95 9.30
N ARG A 38 13.10 7.06 8.00
CA ARG A 38 13.49 8.32 7.33
C ARG A 38 12.44 9.42 7.53
N ARG A 39 11.17 9.03 7.62
CA ARG A 39 10.02 9.94 7.67
C ARG A 39 9.44 10.13 9.07
N ALA A 40 9.89 9.36 10.07
CA ALA A 40 9.42 9.41 11.47
C ALA A 40 9.51 10.82 12.08
N ALA A 41 10.70 11.44 12.07
CA ALA A 41 10.89 12.77 12.65
C ALA A 41 10.08 13.86 11.92
N PRO A 42 10.15 13.99 10.58
CA PRO A 42 9.29 14.92 9.84
C PRO A 42 7.80 14.72 10.12
N ALA A 43 7.31 13.48 10.16
CA ALA A 43 5.92 13.17 10.43
C ALA A 43 5.49 13.57 11.85
N ALA A 44 6.34 13.32 12.85
CA ALA A 44 6.09 13.71 14.24
C ALA A 44 6.09 15.24 14.42
N ASP A 45 7.00 15.95 13.76
CA ASP A 45 7.06 17.41 13.80
C ASP A 45 5.81 18.05 13.17
N ILE A 46 5.35 17.51 12.04
CA ILE A 46 4.10 17.95 11.40
C ILE A 46 2.91 17.64 12.32
N ALA A 47 2.82 16.43 12.88
CA ALA A 47 1.72 16.02 13.75
C ALA A 47 1.57 16.86 15.02
N ARG A 48 2.66 17.42 15.56
CA ARG A 48 2.65 18.26 16.77
C ARG A 48 2.04 19.64 16.56
N VAL A 49 2.13 20.19 15.34
CA VAL A 49 1.69 21.56 15.03
C VAL A 49 0.33 21.61 14.35
N THR A 50 -0.27 20.46 14.08
CA THR A 50 -1.58 20.30 13.45
C THR A 50 -2.61 19.72 14.41
N TRP A 51 -3.85 20.21 14.36
CA TRP A 51 -4.98 19.40 14.83
C TRP A 51 -5.30 18.35 13.77
N PHE A 52 -4.75 17.14 13.93
CA PHE A 52 -5.04 16.03 13.02
C PHE A 52 -6.52 15.66 13.06
N SER A 53 -7.22 15.87 11.94
CA SER A 53 -8.61 15.43 11.79
C SER A 53 -8.74 13.90 11.67
N ASP A 54 -7.68 13.20 11.26
CA ASP A 54 -7.66 11.74 11.08
C ASP A 54 -6.81 11.02 12.14
N GLN A 55 -7.38 10.90 13.33
CA GLN A 55 -6.74 10.23 14.46
C GLN A 55 -6.37 8.77 14.16
N THR A 56 -7.16 8.06 13.35
CA THR A 56 -6.89 6.66 12.98
C THR A 56 -5.60 6.52 12.17
N LEU A 57 -5.34 7.43 11.23
CA LEU A 57 -4.13 7.41 10.42
C LEU A 57 -2.89 7.74 11.27
N LEU A 58 -3.01 8.74 12.16
CA LEU A 58 -1.95 9.09 13.09
C LEU A 58 -1.61 7.94 14.04
N GLU A 59 -2.62 7.29 14.63
CA GLU A 59 -2.43 6.12 15.49
C GLU A 59 -1.80 4.94 14.75
N ALA A 60 -2.22 4.68 13.51
CA ALA A 60 -1.63 3.65 12.68
C ALA A 60 -0.17 3.96 12.31
N TRP A 61 0.15 5.22 12.04
CA TRP A 61 1.53 5.67 11.80
C TRP A 61 2.41 5.49 13.03
N VAL A 62 1.95 5.93 14.21
CA VAL A 62 2.70 5.79 15.46
C VAL A 62 2.95 4.30 15.77
N ALA A 63 1.92 3.46 15.67
CA ALA A 63 2.06 2.02 15.87
C ALA A 63 3.06 1.38 14.90
N PHE A 64 3.01 1.78 13.62
CA PHE A 64 3.96 1.33 12.62
C PHE A 64 5.39 1.79 12.90
N ALA A 65 5.59 3.07 13.22
CA ALA A 65 6.91 3.63 13.52
C ALA A 65 7.57 2.92 14.71
N THR A 66 6.82 2.69 15.79
CA THR A 66 7.31 1.93 16.95
C THR A 66 7.63 0.47 16.61
N ALA A 67 6.78 -0.20 15.84
CA ALA A 67 7.03 -1.57 15.42
C ALA A 67 8.24 -1.68 14.47
N ALA A 68 8.43 -0.70 13.60
CA ALA A 68 9.56 -0.62 12.67
C ALA A 68 10.89 -0.42 13.43
N GLU A 69 10.91 0.43 14.44
CA GLU A 69 12.07 0.61 15.33
C GLU A 69 12.40 -0.68 16.11
N THR A 70 11.37 -1.36 16.62
CA THR A 70 11.55 -2.65 17.33
C THR A 70 12.12 -3.72 16.39
N TRP A 71 11.61 -3.81 15.16
CA TRP A 71 12.12 -4.77 14.18
C TRP A 71 13.59 -4.49 13.82
N ASP A 72 13.92 -3.22 13.62
CA ASP A 72 15.27 -2.78 13.25
C ASP A 72 16.30 -3.11 14.32
N THR A 73 15.93 -2.93 15.59
CA THR A 73 16.84 -3.10 16.74
C THR A 73 16.93 -4.54 17.23
N ALA A 74 15.87 -5.34 17.09
CA ALA A 74 15.78 -6.65 17.75
C ALA A 74 15.52 -7.84 16.80
N VAL A 75 15.02 -7.62 15.58
CA VAL A 75 14.52 -8.72 14.72
C VAL A 75 15.30 -8.84 13.41
N ARG A 76 15.83 -7.73 12.89
CA ARG A 76 16.56 -7.67 11.62
C ARG A 76 17.75 -8.64 11.57
N ASP A 77 18.56 -8.67 12.63
CA ASP A 77 19.75 -9.54 12.69
C ASP A 77 19.39 -11.03 12.78
N ASP A 78 18.32 -11.37 13.50
CA ASP A 78 17.81 -12.73 13.56
C ASP A 78 17.27 -13.18 12.19
N ALA A 79 16.56 -12.29 11.48
CA ALA A 79 16.08 -12.54 10.12
C ALA A 79 17.24 -12.79 9.15
N ARG A 80 18.29 -11.98 9.23
CA ARG A 80 19.50 -12.14 8.42
C ARG A 80 20.22 -13.45 8.72
N THR A 81 20.37 -13.78 10.01
CA THR A 81 21.00 -15.03 10.46
C THR A 81 20.23 -16.25 9.96
N LEU A 82 18.89 -16.22 10.00
CA LEU A 82 18.06 -17.29 9.44
C LEU A 82 18.25 -17.41 7.92
N ALA A 83 18.27 -16.30 7.19
CA ALA A 83 18.49 -16.30 5.75
C ALA A 83 19.87 -16.89 5.38
N GLU A 84 20.93 -16.53 6.10
CA GLU A 84 22.27 -17.09 5.92
C GLU A 84 22.35 -18.59 6.25
N ASP A 85 21.67 -19.02 7.33
CA ASP A 85 21.54 -20.43 7.69
C ASP A 85 20.82 -21.25 6.61
N ILE A 86 19.75 -20.69 6.02
CA ILE A 86 19.03 -21.32 4.89
C ILE A 86 19.95 -21.43 3.67
N VAL A 87 20.72 -20.39 3.35
CA VAL A 87 21.69 -20.43 2.24
C VAL A 87 22.73 -21.52 2.46
N SER A 88 23.32 -21.60 3.66
CA SER A 88 24.32 -22.60 4.03
C SER A 88 23.75 -24.02 3.89
N TYR A 89 22.58 -24.26 4.45
CA TYR A 89 21.92 -25.56 4.38
C TYR A 89 21.56 -25.98 2.95
N ALA A 90 20.94 -25.07 2.19
CA ALA A 90 20.45 -25.36 0.84
C ALA A 90 21.57 -25.51 -0.19
N LYS A 91 22.76 -24.92 0.04
CA LYS A 91 23.93 -25.09 -0.83
C LYS A 91 24.78 -26.30 -0.51
N ASP A 92 25.02 -26.55 0.78
CA ASP A 92 26.07 -27.46 1.18
C ASP A 92 25.49 -28.76 1.74
N VAL A 93 24.65 -28.66 2.76
CA VAL A 93 24.18 -29.82 3.54
C VAL A 93 23.12 -30.62 2.80
N ALA A 94 22.03 -29.98 2.37
CA ALA A 94 20.92 -30.67 1.71
C ALA A 94 21.36 -31.34 0.40
N PRO A 95 22.11 -30.66 -0.51
CA PRO A 95 22.52 -31.28 -1.76
C PRO A 95 23.40 -32.51 -1.60
N GLU A 96 24.30 -32.52 -0.61
CA GLU A 96 25.16 -33.67 -0.33
C GLU A 96 24.32 -34.88 0.13
N LEU A 97 23.42 -34.66 1.08
CA LEU A 97 22.55 -35.71 1.61
C LEU A 97 21.57 -36.24 0.57
N TYR A 98 20.99 -35.37 -0.28
CA TYR A 98 20.14 -35.80 -1.39
C TYR A 98 20.89 -36.56 -2.48
N ARG A 99 22.15 -36.18 -2.79
CA ARG A 99 22.99 -36.94 -3.72
C ARG A 99 23.33 -38.34 -3.18
N ARG A 100 23.65 -38.44 -1.89
CA ARG A 100 23.87 -39.72 -1.22
C ARG A 100 22.60 -40.58 -1.19
N LEU A 101 21.44 -39.97 -0.92
CA LEU A 101 20.15 -40.65 -0.98
C LEU A 101 19.86 -41.16 -2.40
N ALA A 102 20.09 -40.37 -3.44
CA ALA A 102 19.90 -40.78 -4.84
C ALA A 102 20.74 -42.00 -5.22
N ALA A 103 22.00 -42.04 -4.80
CA ALA A 103 22.90 -43.16 -5.04
C ALA A 103 22.40 -44.45 -4.40
N MET A 104 21.84 -44.36 -3.18
CA MET A 104 21.24 -45.51 -2.49
C MET A 104 19.89 -45.92 -3.08
N LEU A 105 19.07 -44.96 -3.51
CA LEU A 105 17.74 -45.22 -4.08
C LEU A 105 17.79 -45.76 -5.50
N GLY A 106 18.84 -45.47 -6.29
CA GLY A 106 18.97 -45.88 -7.68
C GLY A 106 18.75 -47.40 -7.89
N PRO A 107 19.50 -48.27 -7.18
CA PRO A 107 19.33 -49.72 -7.24
C PRO A 107 17.98 -50.24 -6.70
N LEU A 108 17.30 -49.46 -5.84
CA LEU A 108 16.07 -49.85 -5.14
C LEU A 108 14.78 -49.59 -5.93
N LYS A 109 14.90 -49.02 -7.13
CA LYS A 109 13.76 -48.82 -8.03
C LYS A 109 13.27 -50.12 -8.66
N SER A 110 14.17 -51.07 -8.89
CA SER A 110 13.88 -52.33 -9.60
C SER A 110 13.74 -53.54 -8.67
N ARG A 111 14.00 -53.37 -7.37
CA ARG A 111 13.88 -54.44 -6.37
C ARG A 111 13.50 -53.89 -5.00
N PRO A 112 12.95 -54.73 -4.11
CA PRO A 112 12.73 -54.33 -2.73
C PRO A 112 14.05 -53.99 -2.00
N PRO A 113 14.03 -52.99 -1.10
CA PRO A 113 15.15 -52.69 -0.23
C PRO A 113 15.32 -53.75 0.86
N SER A 114 16.57 -54.04 1.22
CA SER A 114 16.84 -54.78 2.46
C SER A 114 16.55 -53.91 3.68
N LEU A 115 16.38 -54.54 4.85
CA LEU A 115 16.17 -53.80 6.09
C LEU A 115 17.34 -52.87 6.45
N GLU A 116 18.58 -53.27 6.12
CA GLU A 116 19.77 -52.42 6.34
C GLU A 116 19.79 -51.22 5.39
N GLU A 117 19.45 -51.43 4.11
CA GLU A 117 19.37 -50.36 3.11
C GLU A 117 18.28 -49.35 3.46
N ALA A 118 17.11 -49.84 3.91
CA ALA A 118 16.01 -49.00 4.36
C ALA A 118 16.38 -48.17 5.59
N LYS A 119 17.04 -48.77 6.60
CA LYS A 119 17.55 -48.05 7.78
C LYS A 119 18.60 -46.99 7.42
N ALA A 120 19.48 -47.28 6.45
CA ALA A 120 20.47 -46.31 5.98
C ALA A 120 19.81 -45.11 5.27
N CYS A 121 18.81 -45.35 4.43
CA CYS A 121 18.02 -44.30 3.79
C CYS A 121 17.22 -43.48 4.82
N GLN A 122 16.57 -44.16 5.77
CA GLN A 122 15.84 -43.54 6.87
C GLN A 122 16.73 -42.60 7.68
N ALA A 123 17.94 -43.01 8.06
CA ALA A 123 18.86 -42.17 8.84
C ALA A 123 19.21 -40.85 8.15
N ILE A 124 19.37 -40.86 6.82
CA ILE A 124 19.58 -39.64 6.02
C ILE A 124 18.33 -38.75 6.02
N LEU A 125 17.16 -39.34 5.75
CA LEU A 125 15.89 -38.61 5.74
C LEU A 125 15.57 -37.99 7.11
N GLU A 126 15.85 -38.71 8.20
CA GLU A 126 15.69 -38.20 9.58
C GLU A 126 16.68 -37.07 9.92
N THR A 127 17.87 -37.09 9.33
CA THR A 127 18.84 -35.99 9.48
C THR A 127 18.35 -34.74 8.74
N LEU A 128 17.86 -34.90 7.51
CA LEU A 128 17.20 -33.82 6.76
C LEU A 128 15.96 -33.29 7.50
N CYS A 129 15.15 -34.20 8.07
CA CYS A 129 13.93 -33.86 8.82
C CYS A 129 14.26 -33.01 10.04
N ARG A 130 15.19 -33.46 10.89
CA ARG A 130 15.64 -32.68 12.07
C ARG A 130 16.19 -31.30 11.69
N ALA A 131 16.91 -31.22 10.58
CA ALA A 131 17.43 -29.96 10.08
C ALA A 131 16.32 -29.02 9.57
N ALA A 132 15.25 -29.57 8.98
CA ALA A 132 14.07 -28.82 8.57
C ALA A 132 13.23 -28.36 9.76
N GLU A 133 13.01 -29.23 10.77
CA GLU A 133 12.28 -28.92 12.01
C GLU A 133 12.94 -27.77 12.79
N GLU A 134 14.26 -27.78 12.91
CA GLU A 134 15.00 -26.71 13.58
C GLU A 134 14.83 -25.37 12.85
N ARG A 135 14.77 -25.40 11.52
CA ARG A 135 14.51 -24.20 10.70
C ARG A 135 13.05 -23.75 10.80
N ALA A 136 12.10 -24.69 10.83
CA ALA A 136 10.69 -24.40 11.09
C ALA A 136 10.52 -23.69 12.44
N ARG A 137 11.20 -24.16 13.47
CA ARG A 137 11.18 -23.55 14.81
C ARG A 137 11.74 -22.12 14.80
N ARG A 138 12.87 -21.89 14.13
CA ARG A 138 13.48 -20.54 14.02
C ARG A 138 12.63 -19.61 13.16
N ALA A 139 12.12 -20.10 12.03
CA ALA A 139 11.18 -19.40 11.17
C ALA A 139 9.89 -19.01 11.91
N GLY A 140 9.34 -19.92 12.72
CA GLY A 140 8.16 -19.65 13.56
C GLY A 140 8.44 -18.60 14.63
N ALA A 141 9.60 -18.65 15.29
CA ALA A 141 10.01 -17.63 16.24
C ALA A 141 10.17 -16.24 15.58
N LEU A 142 10.79 -16.21 14.39
CA LEU A 142 10.93 -14.98 13.60
C LEU A 142 9.57 -14.43 13.15
N SER A 143 8.67 -15.28 12.64
CA SER A 143 7.31 -14.91 12.26
C SER A 143 6.55 -14.31 13.47
N GLY A 144 6.68 -14.92 14.64
CA GLY A 144 6.14 -14.39 15.89
C GLY A 144 6.70 -13.00 16.24
N ALA A 145 8.01 -12.81 16.11
CA ALA A 145 8.67 -11.51 16.36
C ALA A 145 8.28 -10.44 15.31
N MET A 146 7.98 -10.84 14.07
CA MET A 146 7.60 -9.95 12.98
C MET A 146 6.10 -9.62 12.94
N THR A 147 5.26 -10.42 13.62
CA THR A 147 3.81 -10.25 13.63
C THR A 147 3.35 -8.84 14.02
N PRO A 148 3.90 -8.18 15.08
CA PRO A 148 3.52 -6.82 15.43
C PRO A 148 3.80 -5.81 14.30
N LEU A 149 4.93 -5.93 13.60
CA LEU A 149 5.28 -5.07 12.47
C LEU A 149 4.35 -5.33 11.29
N ALA A 150 4.11 -6.58 10.92
CA ALA A 150 3.20 -6.94 9.83
C ALA A 150 1.78 -6.41 10.08
N GLN A 151 1.25 -6.57 11.30
CA GLN A 151 -0.06 -6.05 11.68
C GLN A 151 -0.12 -4.51 11.68
N ALA A 152 0.95 -3.85 12.15
CA ALA A 152 1.02 -2.39 12.14
C ALA A 152 1.14 -1.83 10.71
N ALA A 153 1.94 -2.48 9.87
CA ALA A 153 2.06 -2.19 8.44
C ALA A 153 0.74 -2.35 7.71
N GLU A 154 0.05 -3.47 7.92
CA GLU A 154 -1.27 -3.73 7.33
C GLU A 154 -2.31 -2.70 7.82
N ARG A 155 -2.29 -2.36 9.11
CA ARG A 155 -3.17 -1.33 9.68
C ARG A 155 -2.91 0.04 9.09
N LEU A 156 -1.64 0.43 8.93
CA LEU A 156 -1.24 1.67 8.28
C LEU A 156 -1.68 1.67 6.81
N GLY A 157 -1.43 0.59 6.08
CA GLY A 157 -1.86 0.42 4.69
C GLY A 157 -3.37 0.52 4.53
N LYS A 158 -4.15 -0.14 5.40
CA LYS A 158 -5.63 -0.04 5.42
C LYS A 158 -6.11 1.35 5.79
N ALA A 159 -5.52 1.97 6.82
CA ALA A 159 -5.87 3.32 7.25
C ALA A 159 -5.58 4.34 6.14
N PHE A 160 -4.45 4.19 5.44
CA PHE A 160 -4.09 5.06 4.33
C PHE A 160 -4.95 4.80 3.08
N ALA A 161 -5.15 3.54 2.68
CA ALA A 161 -5.91 3.17 1.49
C ALA A 161 -7.41 3.54 1.57
N ARG A 162 -7.96 3.61 2.78
CA ARG A 162 -9.35 4.08 3.01
C ARG A 162 -9.50 5.59 2.89
N ARG A 163 -8.41 6.32 2.66
CA ARG A 163 -8.39 7.79 2.69
C ARG A 163 -7.95 8.33 1.35
N GLU A 164 -8.89 8.97 0.68
CA GLU A 164 -8.55 9.89 -0.40
C GLU A 164 -7.72 11.03 0.18
N ARG A 165 -6.67 11.47 -0.53
CA ARG A 165 -5.73 12.53 -0.11
C ARG A 165 -6.45 13.86 0.17
N ASN A 166 -7.50 14.17 -0.58
CA ASN A 166 -8.52 15.18 -0.27
C ASN A 166 -9.89 14.54 -0.45
N PRO A 167 -10.82 14.64 0.52
CA PRO A 167 -12.17 14.13 0.31
C PRO A 167 -12.89 14.98 -0.73
N PRO A 168 -13.87 14.44 -1.47
CA PRO A 168 -14.72 15.24 -2.33
C PRO A 168 -15.56 16.14 -1.43
N VAL A 169 -15.48 17.44 -1.68
CA VAL A 169 -16.18 18.45 -0.90
C VAL A 169 -17.32 19.04 -1.71
N ARG A 170 -18.45 19.28 -1.03
CA ARG A 170 -19.48 20.16 -1.56
C ARG A 170 -19.11 21.58 -1.18
N ILE A 171 -19.24 22.48 -2.15
CA ILE A 171 -19.05 23.90 -1.94
C ILE A 171 -20.43 24.50 -1.67
N VAL A 172 -20.67 25.01 -0.46
CA VAL A 172 -21.99 25.49 -0.02
C VAL A 172 -22.09 27.01 -0.04
N LEU A 173 -23.29 27.51 -0.36
CA LEU A 173 -23.63 28.94 -0.34
C LEU A 173 -24.12 29.36 1.06
N PRO A 174 -23.40 30.25 1.78
CA PRO A 174 -23.61 30.47 3.22
C PRO A 174 -24.94 31.12 3.64
N HIS A 175 -25.75 31.66 2.70
CA HIS A 175 -27.08 32.23 2.99
C HIS A 175 -28.22 31.45 2.35
N VAL A 176 -27.92 30.29 1.77
CA VAL A 176 -28.93 29.42 1.15
C VAL A 176 -28.69 28.00 1.67
N PRO A 177 -29.16 27.68 2.89
CA PRO A 177 -29.05 26.33 3.44
C PRO A 177 -29.83 25.39 2.52
N GLY A 178 -29.10 24.55 1.78
CA GLY A 178 -29.68 23.68 0.76
C GLY A 178 -29.17 23.89 -0.66
N MET A 179 -28.19 24.77 -0.91
CA MET A 179 -27.59 24.93 -2.25
C MET A 179 -26.06 24.81 -2.24
N CYS A 180 -25.51 24.12 -3.24
CA CYS A 180 -24.08 23.92 -3.46
C CYS A 180 -23.66 24.21 -4.92
N LEU A 181 -22.36 24.36 -5.17
CA LEU A 181 -21.79 24.56 -6.51
C LEU A 181 -21.74 23.23 -7.29
N SER A 182 -22.35 23.22 -8.47
CA SER A 182 -22.35 22.14 -9.46
C SER A 182 -21.84 22.65 -10.82
N HIS A 183 -21.78 21.76 -11.80
CA HIS A 183 -21.69 22.12 -13.22
C HIS A 183 -22.89 21.60 -14.01
N ASP A 184 -23.24 22.27 -15.10
CA ASP A 184 -24.21 21.78 -16.08
C ASP A 184 -23.52 20.95 -17.19
N ASP A 185 -24.32 20.43 -18.13
CA ASP A 185 -23.84 19.61 -19.25
C ASP A 185 -23.07 20.43 -20.30
N ASP A 186 -23.21 21.76 -20.26
CA ASP A 186 -22.54 22.71 -21.16
C ASP A 186 -21.18 23.19 -20.59
N GLY A 187 -20.75 22.66 -19.45
CA GLY A 187 -19.46 22.99 -18.82
C GLY A 187 -19.46 24.31 -18.06
N TRP A 188 -20.63 24.85 -17.67
CA TRP A 188 -20.70 26.05 -16.84
C TRP A 188 -20.91 25.71 -15.36
N ALA A 189 -20.26 26.47 -14.50
CA ALA A 189 -20.52 26.40 -13.06
C ALA A 189 -21.90 27.01 -12.73
N CYS A 190 -22.70 26.29 -11.95
CA CYS A 190 -24.06 26.65 -11.57
C CYS A 190 -24.38 26.22 -10.12
N ALA A 191 -25.40 26.80 -9.49
CA ALA A 191 -25.86 26.35 -8.17
C ALA A 191 -26.87 25.19 -8.32
N SER A 192 -26.79 24.19 -7.44
CA SER A 192 -27.68 23.03 -7.37
C SER A 192 -28.14 22.77 -5.94
N ASP A 193 -29.26 22.07 -5.77
CA ASP A 193 -29.84 21.77 -4.45
C ASP A 193 -29.04 20.64 -3.76
N MET A 194 -28.56 20.88 -2.53
CA MET A 194 -27.83 19.90 -1.71
C MET A 194 -28.64 18.63 -1.39
N ALA A 195 -29.97 18.73 -1.37
CA ALA A 195 -30.87 17.58 -1.19
C ALA A 195 -30.85 16.65 -2.41
N THR A 196 -30.46 17.19 -3.57
CA THR A 196 -30.18 16.37 -4.75
C THR A 196 -28.78 15.77 -4.57
N PHE A 197 -28.70 14.47 -4.33
CA PHE A 197 -27.42 13.76 -4.26
C PHE A 197 -26.84 13.57 -5.67
N ASP A 198 -26.38 14.66 -6.28
CA ASP A 198 -25.73 14.66 -7.59
C ASP A 198 -24.20 14.72 -7.43
N LYS A 199 -23.48 13.83 -8.11
CA LYS A 199 -22.01 13.76 -8.08
C LYS A 199 -21.36 15.00 -8.70
N ARG A 200 -22.06 15.72 -9.60
CA ARG A 200 -21.61 16.98 -10.22
C ARG A 200 -21.40 18.11 -9.21
N GLN A 201 -21.92 17.95 -8.00
CA GLN A 201 -21.78 18.89 -6.88
C GLN A 201 -20.50 18.67 -6.05
N SER A 202 -19.81 17.55 -6.27
CA SER A 202 -18.64 17.15 -5.50
C SER A 202 -17.38 17.55 -6.23
N TRP A 203 -16.50 18.28 -5.54
CA TRP A 203 -15.24 18.76 -6.07
C TRP A 203 -14.08 18.25 -5.22
N ILE A 204 -12.98 17.83 -5.86
CA ILE A 204 -11.74 17.44 -5.20
C ILE A 204 -10.75 18.58 -5.36
N LEU A 205 -10.17 19.02 -4.25
CA LEU A 205 -9.09 20.02 -4.28
C LEU A 205 -7.76 19.31 -4.59
N GLU A 206 -7.04 19.69 -5.64
CA GLU A 206 -5.73 19.13 -5.99
C GLU A 206 -4.64 20.22 -5.95
N PRO A 207 -3.52 20.00 -5.25
CA PRO A 207 -2.38 20.92 -5.29
C PRO A 207 -1.84 21.10 -6.70
N SER A 208 -1.54 22.33 -7.08
CA SER A 208 -0.92 22.65 -8.36
C SER A 208 0.01 23.86 -8.22
N GLY A 209 1.30 23.60 -8.02
CA GLY A 209 2.28 24.65 -7.66
C GLY A 209 1.97 25.26 -6.28
N ASP A 210 1.90 26.59 -6.21
CA ASP A 210 1.59 27.34 -4.98
C ASP A 210 0.08 27.56 -4.75
N ALA A 211 -0.78 26.96 -5.58
CA ALA A 211 -2.24 27.11 -5.52
C ALA A 211 -2.94 25.75 -5.66
N TYR A 212 -4.27 25.74 -5.70
CA TYR A 212 -5.08 24.53 -5.83
C TYR A 212 -6.05 24.60 -7.01
N VAL A 213 -6.31 23.45 -7.64
CA VAL A 213 -7.37 23.29 -8.63
C VAL A 213 -8.56 22.58 -7.97
N LEU A 214 -9.78 22.97 -8.33
CA LEU A 214 -10.98 22.19 -8.03
C LEU A 214 -11.28 21.30 -9.23
N ILE A 215 -11.25 19.99 -9.03
CA ILE A 215 -11.53 18.96 -10.03
C ILE A 215 -12.89 18.36 -9.75
N SER A 216 -13.68 18.09 -10.78
CA SER A 216 -14.93 17.38 -10.58
C SER A 216 -14.66 15.97 -10.06
N ALA A 217 -15.35 15.59 -8.98
CA ALA A 217 -15.28 14.22 -8.46
C ALA A 217 -15.99 13.21 -9.38
N ASP A 218 -16.88 13.69 -10.25
CA ASP A 218 -17.62 12.88 -11.23
C ASP A 218 -16.81 12.63 -12.52
N ASP A 219 -16.06 13.63 -12.98
CA ASP A 219 -15.15 13.54 -14.12
C ASP A 219 -13.80 14.22 -13.79
N PRO A 220 -12.74 13.45 -13.44
CA PRO A 220 -11.44 13.99 -13.05
C PRO A 220 -10.73 14.83 -14.13
N ASP A 221 -11.17 14.72 -15.40
CA ASP A 221 -10.66 15.55 -16.48
C ASP A 221 -11.26 16.96 -16.46
N LEU A 222 -12.33 17.19 -15.71
CA LEU A 222 -12.97 18.50 -15.59
C LEU A 222 -12.40 19.30 -14.41
N VAL A 223 -11.98 20.52 -14.69
CA VAL A 223 -11.45 21.47 -13.70
C VAL A 223 -12.26 22.75 -13.69
N LEU A 224 -12.52 23.30 -12.49
CA LEU A 224 -13.11 24.61 -12.35
C LEU A 224 -12.05 25.68 -12.66
N VAL A 225 -12.21 26.35 -13.78
CA VAL A 225 -11.36 27.43 -14.28
C VAL A 225 -11.96 28.78 -13.92
N VAL A 226 -11.11 29.66 -13.43
CA VAL A 226 -11.39 31.10 -13.43
C VAL A 226 -10.31 31.73 -14.26
N ASP A 227 -10.70 32.28 -15.41
CA ASP A 227 -9.75 32.85 -16.34
C ASP A 227 -8.93 33.96 -15.66
N GLN A 228 -7.63 33.97 -15.92
CA GLN A 228 -6.78 35.08 -15.49
C GLN A 228 -6.87 36.17 -16.55
N ASP A 229 -7.18 37.39 -16.13
CA ASP A 229 -6.98 38.54 -16.99
C ASP A 229 -5.47 38.84 -17.03
N GLU A 230 -4.84 38.59 -18.19
CA GLU A 230 -3.39 38.74 -18.40
C GLU A 230 -2.89 40.15 -18.05
N ASP A 231 -3.72 41.18 -18.23
CA ASP A 231 -3.38 42.57 -17.94
C ASP A 231 -3.35 42.87 -16.42
N LEU A 232 -3.95 42.01 -15.60
CA LEU A 232 -4.07 42.18 -14.14
C LEU A 232 -3.07 41.32 -13.35
N ILE A 233 -2.38 40.39 -14.01
CA ILE A 233 -1.32 39.55 -13.42
C ILE A 233 -0.19 40.38 -12.76
N PRO A 234 0.33 41.49 -13.35
CA PRO A 234 1.40 42.28 -12.73
C PRO A 234 0.95 43.01 -11.44
N MET A 235 -0.36 43.27 -11.29
CA MET A 235 -0.96 43.96 -10.15
C MET A 235 -1.13 43.04 -8.92
N THR A 236 -0.95 41.72 -9.08
CA THR A 236 -0.93 40.76 -7.96
C THR A 236 0.27 40.93 -7.02
N ARG A 237 1.31 41.67 -7.43
CA ARG A 237 2.51 41.97 -6.62
C ARG A 237 2.45 43.30 -5.87
N ARG A 238 1.49 44.18 -6.19
CA ARG A 238 1.27 45.46 -5.49
C ARG A 238 -0.22 45.83 -5.52
N PRO A 239 -0.87 46.09 -4.36
CA PRO A 239 -2.28 46.41 -4.32
C PRO A 239 -2.59 47.66 -5.18
N PRO A 240 -3.63 47.64 -6.03
CA PRO A 240 -3.92 48.77 -6.90
C PRO A 240 -4.39 49.98 -6.08
N PRO A 241 -3.89 51.20 -6.35
CA PRO A 241 -4.48 52.42 -5.85
C PRO A 241 -5.69 52.76 -6.74
N PHE A 242 -6.79 52.03 -6.57
CA PHE A 242 -8.12 52.29 -7.16
C PHE A 242 -8.21 52.39 -8.70
N THR A 243 -8.77 51.36 -9.32
CA THR A 243 -9.76 51.48 -10.41
C THR A 243 -10.53 50.18 -10.52
N PHE A 244 -11.85 50.30 -10.62
CA PHE A 244 -12.81 49.21 -10.70
C PHE A 244 -12.76 48.54 -12.08
N ALA A 245 -12.23 47.33 -12.17
CA ALA A 245 -12.68 46.39 -13.18
C ALA A 245 -13.98 45.77 -12.65
N ASP A 246 -15.11 46.38 -12.99
CA ASP A 246 -16.42 46.10 -12.35
C ASP A 246 -16.95 44.66 -12.56
N ARG A 247 -16.28 43.82 -13.35
CA ARG A 247 -16.68 42.41 -13.60
C ARG A 247 -15.46 41.54 -13.88
N GLY A 248 -15.05 40.73 -12.90
CA GLY A 248 -14.12 39.63 -13.13
C GLY A 248 -14.76 38.50 -13.97
N PRO A 249 -13.94 37.60 -14.54
CA PRO A 249 -14.44 36.50 -15.37
C PRO A 249 -15.26 35.49 -14.55
N ARG A 250 -16.35 34.99 -15.15
CA ARG A 250 -17.22 33.96 -14.55
C ARG A 250 -16.43 32.63 -14.43
N PRO A 251 -16.48 31.92 -13.29
CA PRO A 251 -15.97 30.56 -13.22
C PRO A 251 -16.67 29.66 -14.24
N ARG A 252 -15.89 28.90 -14.99
CA ARG A 252 -16.33 27.92 -15.97
C ARG A 252 -15.65 26.59 -15.69
N VAL A 253 -16.17 25.50 -16.24
CA VAL A 253 -15.47 24.22 -16.22
C VAL A 253 -14.74 24.06 -17.55
N ALA A 254 -13.55 23.50 -17.52
CA ALA A 254 -12.79 23.15 -18.72
C ALA A 254 -12.21 21.75 -18.57
N ARG A 255 -11.86 21.12 -19.68
CA ARG A 255 -11.01 19.93 -19.64
C ARG A 255 -9.60 20.33 -19.16
N ARG A 256 -8.95 19.44 -18.41
CA ARG A 256 -7.65 19.68 -17.76
C ARG A 256 -6.55 20.00 -18.76
N ASP A 257 -6.59 19.41 -19.94
CA ASP A 257 -5.67 19.61 -21.06
C ASP A 257 -5.97 20.88 -21.88
N GLU A 258 -7.20 21.39 -21.82
CA GLU A 258 -7.64 22.64 -22.45
C GLU A 258 -7.52 23.85 -21.53
N ALA A 259 -7.26 23.63 -20.23
CA ALA A 259 -7.06 24.69 -19.26
C ALA A 259 -5.69 25.37 -19.48
N PRO A 260 -5.62 26.71 -19.57
CA PRO A 260 -4.35 27.42 -19.69
C PRO A 260 -3.40 27.08 -18.52
N ALA A 261 -2.10 26.95 -18.79
CA ALA A 261 -1.11 26.57 -17.78
C ALA A 261 -1.03 27.56 -16.60
N ASP A 262 -1.36 28.82 -16.89
CA ASP A 262 -1.44 29.99 -16.02
C ASP A 262 -2.87 30.36 -15.59
N ALA A 263 -3.90 29.62 -16.05
CA ALA A 263 -5.21 29.63 -15.42
C ALA A 263 -5.08 29.06 -14.00
N ALA A 264 -4.58 29.90 -13.08
CA ALA A 264 -4.40 29.55 -11.69
C ALA A 264 -5.75 29.77 -10.97
N ARG A 265 -6.39 28.66 -10.56
CA ARG A 265 -6.10 27.90 -9.34
C ARG A 265 -6.50 28.71 -8.13
N PHE A 266 -7.59 28.31 -7.51
CA PHE A 266 -8.06 28.92 -6.29
C PHE A 266 -7.02 28.79 -5.17
N PHE A 267 -6.72 29.89 -4.47
CA PHE A 267 -5.97 29.83 -3.23
C PHE A 267 -6.96 29.59 -2.08
N VAL A 268 -6.78 28.47 -1.39
CA VAL A 268 -7.45 28.19 -0.12
C VAL A 268 -6.44 28.48 0.99
N SER A 269 -6.68 29.51 1.79
CA SER A 269 -5.76 29.89 2.86
C SER A 269 -5.80 28.87 4.00
N VAL A 270 -4.64 28.31 4.34
CA VAL A 270 -4.48 27.32 5.44
C VAL A 270 -4.83 27.92 6.81
N SER A 271 -4.83 29.24 6.95
CA SER A 271 -5.09 29.95 8.21
C SER A 271 -6.53 30.42 8.41
N SER A 272 -7.41 30.24 7.41
CA SER A 272 -8.83 30.59 7.52
C SER A 272 -9.63 29.82 6.48
N ASP A 273 -10.31 28.76 6.92
CA ASP A 273 -10.99 27.71 6.15
C ASP A 273 -12.16 28.16 5.25
N LEU A 274 -12.19 29.42 4.78
CA LEU A 274 -13.45 30.07 4.45
C LEU A 274 -13.43 30.85 3.14
N TYR A 275 -12.33 30.92 2.39
CA TYR A 275 -12.30 31.70 1.14
C TYR A 275 -11.70 30.93 -0.03
N LEU A 276 -12.50 30.81 -1.09
CA LEU A 276 -12.02 30.50 -2.42
C LEU A 276 -11.45 31.78 -3.03
N GLN A 277 -10.13 31.93 -3.06
CA GLN A 277 -9.50 33.16 -3.53
C GLN A 277 -9.04 33.01 -4.97
N ASN A 278 -9.45 33.93 -5.85
CA ASN A 278 -8.90 34.01 -7.20
C ASN A 278 -7.45 34.54 -7.11
N VAL A 279 -6.49 33.85 -7.74
CA VAL A 279 -5.06 34.25 -7.77
C VAL A 279 -4.86 35.59 -8.50
N SER A 280 -5.71 35.91 -9.49
CA SER A 280 -5.72 37.21 -10.16
C SER A 280 -6.19 38.36 -9.25
N TYR A 281 -6.83 38.06 -8.10
CA TYR A 281 -7.37 39.08 -7.19
C TYR A 281 -7.33 38.67 -5.71
N GLN A 282 -6.15 38.78 -5.08
CA GLN A 282 -5.94 38.41 -3.68
C GLN A 282 -6.77 39.21 -2.65
N THR A 283 -7.39 40.33 -3.03
CA THR A 283 -8.30 41.09 -2.16
C THR A 283 -9.78 40.83 -2.49
N LEU A 284 -10.09 40.00 -3.49
CA LEU A 284 -11.46 39.75 -3.94
C LEU A 284 -11.92 38.29 -3.68
N ALA A 285 -13.20 38.09 -3.40
CA ALA A 285 -13.88 36.80 -3.29
C ALA A 285 -14.88 36.64 -4.44
N LEU A 286 -15.24 35.40 -4.79
CA LEU A 286 -16.37 35.14 -5.69
C LEU A 286 -17.69 35.31 -4.93
N GLU A 287 -18.61 36.10 -5.49
CA GLU A 287 -19.93 36.44 -4.95
C GLU A 287 -20.97 36.45 -6.08
N CYS A 288 -22.22 36.11 -5.78
CA CYS A 288 -23.35 36.33 -6.68
C CYS A 288 -24.23 37.45 -6.10
N PRO A 289 -24.16 38.68 -6.63
CA PRO A 289 -24.89 39.83 -6.13
C PRO A 289 -26.34 39.83 -6.62
N GLY A 290 -27.25 40.24 -5.72
CA GLY A 290 -28.63 40.59 -6.02
C GLY A 290 -29.54 40.55 -4.80
N ASP A 291 -30.48 41.51 -4.69
CA ASP A 291 -31.50 41.58 -3.64
C ASP A 291 -32.51 40.40 -3.67
N GLY A 292 -32.38 39.52 -4.65
CA GLY A 292 -33.14 38.27 -4.79
C GLY A 292 -32.36 37.00 -4.44
N GLY A 293 -31.09 37.11 -4.04
CA GLY A 293 -30.20 35.97 -3.74
C GLY A 293 -29.84 35.11 -4.95
N TRP A 294 -29.14 34.00 -4.69
CA TRP A 294 -28.69 33.02 -5.68
C TRP A 294 -29.90 32.34 -6.35
N ARG A 295 -30.08 32.55 -7.65
CA ARG A 295 -31.16 31.98 -8.47
C ARG A 295 -30.59 31.24 -9.68
N HIS A 296 -31.42 30.44 -10.36
CA HIS A 296 -31.03 29.73 -11.57
C HIS A 296 -30.41 30.68 -12.61
N GLY A 297 -29.22 30.33 -13.12
CA GLY A 297 -28.47 31.16 -14.07
C GLY A 297 -27.77 32.40 -13.48
N ALA A 298 -27.72 32.54 -12.16
CA ALA A 298 -27.19 33.76 -11.55
C ALA A 298 -25.67 33.96 -11.81
N PRO A 299 -25.26 35.16 -12.25
CA PRO A 299 -23.87 35.44 -12.57
C PRO A 299 -22.99 35.53 -11.31
N ILE A 300 -21.79 34.96 -11.39
CA ILE A 300 -20.76 35.01 -10.35
C ILE A 300 -19.81 36.17 -10.69
N PHE A 301 -19.54 37.04 -9.73
CA PHE A 301 -18.66 38.19 -9.85
C PHE A 301 -17.59 38.18 -8.75
N THR A 302 -16.54 38.97 -8.94
CA THR A 302 -15.51 39.21 -7.94
C THR A 302 -15.86 40.43 -7.08
N THR A 303 -15.91 40.27 -5.76
CA THR A 303 -16.22 41.33 -4.77
C THR A 303 -15.06 41.53 -3.81
N LEU A 304 -14.91 42.70 -3.17
CA LEU A 304 -13.90 42.89 -2.12
C LEU A 304 -14.15 41.95 -0.93
N LYS A 305 -13.09 41.29 -0.45
CA LYS A 305 -13.10 40.49 0.77
C LYS A 305 -13.39 41.40 1.96
N ARG A 306 -14.62 41.36 2.46
CA ARG A 306 -15.03 42.12 3.65
C ARG A 306 -15.06 41.27 4.92
N GLY A 307 -14.71 39.98 4.80
CA GLY A 307 -14.75 39.03 5.91
C GLY A 307 -16.16 38.64 6.36
N GLY A 308 -17.20 39.08 5.64
CA GLY A 308 -18.61 38.84 5.95
C GLY A 308 -19.04 37.40 5.66
N ALA A 309 -20.07 36.94 6.37
CA ALA A 309 -20.58 35.57 6.24
C ALA A 309 -21.10 35.23 4.83
N THR A 310 -21.50 36.22 4.01
CA THR A 310 -22.01 36.02 2.63
C THR A 310 -20.95 35.62 1.61
N GLN A 311 -19.68 35.78 1.96
CA GLN A 311 -18.54 35.61 1.06
C GLN A 311 -17.69 34.39 1.43
N ARG A 312 -18.17 33.56 2.36
CA ARG A 312 -17.44 32.42 2.92
C ARG A 312 -17.92 31.10 2.33
N TRP A 313 -17.01 30.33 1.77
CA TRP A 313 -17.31 29.02 1.19
C TRP A 313 -17.29 28.01 2.34
N ALA A 314 -18.39 27.27 2.54
CA ALA A 314 -18.41 26.17 3.50
C ALA A 314 -18.16 24.87 2.75
N PHE A 315 -17.09 24.18 3.13
CA PHE A 315 -16.74 22.85 2.64
C PHE A 315 -17.27 21.82 3.62
N GLU A 316 -18.08 20.88 3.12
CA GLU A 316 -18.49 19.71 3.90
C GLU A 316 -18.15 18.43 3.12
N PRO A 317 -17.31 17.54 3.69
CA PRO A 317 -16.53 17.70 4.94
C PRO A 317 -15.44 18.81 4.83
N PRO A 318 -14.86 19.29 5.95
CA PRO A 318 -13.78 20.27 5.92
C PRO A 318 -12.58 19.79 5.09
N LEU A 319 -11.93 20.73 4.39
CA LEU A 319 -10.71 20.45 3.65
C LEU A 319 -9.55 20.10 4.59
N ARG A 320 -8.68 19.19 4.14
CA ARG A 320 -7.42 18.95 4.85
C ARG A 320 -6.52 20.18 4.73
N SER A 321 -5.92 20.57 5.85
CA SER A 321 -4.89 21.60 5.88
C SER A 321 -3.67 21.20 5.05
N ARG A 322 -2.88 22.18 4.60
CA ARG A 322 -1.61 21.91 3.89
C ARG A 322 -0.68 21.01 4.70
N GLN A 323 -0.66 21.16 6.03
CA GLN A 323 0.18 20.34 6.89
C GLN A 323 -0.31 18.89 6.97
N GLU A 324 -1.62 18.65 7.02
CA GLU A 324 -2.19 17.29 6.92
C GLU A 324 -1.90 16.63 5.57
N LEU A 325 -1.95 17.40 4.49
CA LEU A 325 -1.55 16.93 3.15
C LEU A 325 -0.08 16.53 3.10
N ILE A 326 0.81 17.38 3.63
CA ILE A 326 2.25 17.08 3.71
C ILE A 326 2.47 15.82 4.54
N PHE A 327 1.76 15.65 5.66
CA PHE A 327 1.87 14.43 6.46
C PHE A 327 1.42 13.18 5.69
N HIS A 328 0.28 13.24 5.00
CA HIS A 328 -0.17 12.14 4.12
C HIS A 328 0.90 11.78 3.10
N ASP A 329 1.52 12.77 2.46
CA ASP A 329 2.58 12.56 1.47
C ASP A 329 3.88 12.01 2.10
N VAL A 330 4.16 12.39 3.35
CA VAL A 330 5.31 11.90 4.12
C VAL A 330 5.16 10.41 4.45
N ILE A 331 3.95 9.94 4.79
CA ILE A 331 3.72 8.54 5.17
C ILE A 331 3.34 7.63 3.99
N ALA A 332 2.86 8.19 2.88
CA ALA A 332 2.40 7.43 1.71
C ALA A 332 3.43 6.40 1.19
N PRO A 333 4.73 6.72 1.07
CA PRO A 333 5.73 5.75 0.59
C PRO A 333 5.88 4.52 1.51
N ALA A 334 5.66 4.70 2.82
CA ALA A 334 5.70 3.63 3.79
C ALA A 334 4.36 2.87 3.88
N ALA A 335 3.22 3.53 3.63
CA ALA A 335 1.89 2.93 3.76
C ALA A 335 1.49 2.09 2.54
N ALA A 336 1.87 2.52 1.32
CA ALA A 336 1.46 1.87 0.06
C ALA A 336 1.75 0.36 -0.01
N PRO A 337 2.91 -0.15 0.46
CA PRO A 337 3.20 -1.58 0.41
C PRO A 337 2.59 -2.36 1.59
N GLY A 338 2.01 -1.68 2.59
CA GLY A 338 1.62 -2.30 3.86
C GLY A 338 0.59 -3.41 3.76
N LEU A 339 -0.25 -3.40 2.71
CA LEU A 339 -1.22 -4.48 2.44
C LEU A 339 -0.56 -5.75 1.87
N GLU A 340 0.65 -5.64 1.32
CA GLU A 340 1.35 -6.73 0.60
C GLU A 340 2.38 -7.46 1.48
N VAL A 341 2.61 -6.99 2.70
CA VAL A 341 3.61 -7.54 3.64
C VAL A 341 3.12 -8.83 4.34
N GLY A 342 1.85 -9.23 4.13
CA GLY A 342 1.24 -10.40 4.76
C GLY A 342 1.89 -11.76 4.43
N GLY A 343 2.73 -11.85 3.40
CA GLY A 343 3.41 -13.10 3.01
C GLY A 343 4.46 -13.61 4.01
N LEU A 344 4.97 -12.76 4.90
CA LEU A 344 6.04 -13.12 5.83
C LEU A 344 5.60 -14.04 6.98
N ALA A 345 4.29 -14.18 7.18
CA ALA A 345 3.72 -15.05 8.22
C ALA A 345 3.88 -16.57 7.91
N ARG A 346 4.05 -16.94 6.63
CA ARG A 346 3.99 -18.35 6.15
C ARG A 346 5.32 -19.11 6.21
N LEU A 347 6.44 -18.44 6.44
CA LEU A 347 7.79 -19.03 6.41
C LEU A 347 7.93 -20.22 7.38
N GLY A 348 7.26 -20.22 8.54
CA GLY A 348 7.27 -21.36 9.48
C GLY A 348 6.49 -22.58 8.98
N ASP A 349 5.36 -22.35 8.30
CA ASP A 349 4.49 -23.40 7.77
C ASP A 349 5.18 -24.16 6.64
N ASP A 350 5.92 -23.45 5.77
CA ASP A 350 6.64 -24.05 4.65
C ASP A 350 7.75 -25.01 5.11
N TRP A 351 8.52 -24.64 6.13
CA TRP A 351 9.54 -25.52 6.71
C TRP A 351 8.94 -26.71 7.45
N THR A 352 7.77 -26.52 8.06
CA THR A 352 7.02 -27.62 8.70
C THR A 352 6.55 -28.63 7.65
N ALA A 353 6.03 -28.15 6.52
CA ALA A 353 5.64 -29.01 5.40
C ALA A 353 6.83 -29.82 4.84
N ILE A 354 8.01 -29.20 4.70
CA ILE A 354 9.24 -29.93 4.29
C ILE A 354 9.58 -31.04 5.30
N ALA A 355 9.49 -30.76 6.61
CA ALA A 355 9.77 -31.76 7.63
C ALA A 355 8.76 -32.92 7.59
N ASP A 356 7.48 -32.62 7.40
CA ASP A 356 6.42 -33.62 7.29
C ASP A 356 6.61 -34.53 6.06
N ASP A 357 6.96 -33.96 4.90
CA ASP A 357 7.29 -34.71 3.68
C ASP A 357 8.49 -35.64 3.88
N LEU A 358 9.54 -35.16 4.55
CA LEU A 358 10.73 -35.96 4.86
C LEU A 358 10.40 -37.12 5.80
N ARG A 359 9.55 -36.88 6.79
CA ARG A 359 9.08 -37.90 7.75
C ARG A 359 8.22 -38.95 7.06
N ALA A 360 7.33 -38.53 6.15
CA ALA A 360 6.52 -39.43 5.34
C ALA A 360 7.40 -40.31 4.43
N GLY A 361 8.41 -39.73 3.78
CA GLY A 361 9.37 -40.48 2.96
C GLY A 361 10.17 -41.52 3.77
N ALA A 362 10.56 -41.19 5.00
CA ALA A 362 11.24 -42.12 5.91
C ALA A 362 10.34 -43.31 6.29
N ALA A 363 9.08 -43.05 6.62
CA ALA A 363 8.09 -44.09 6.93
C ALA A 363 7.80 -44.98 5.71
N GLN A 364 7.67 -44.39 4.52
CA GLN A 364 7.44 -45.13 3.29
C GLN A 364 8.62 -46.07 2.97
N MET A 365 9.86 -45.62 3.15
CA MET A 365 11.05 -46.45 2.95
C MET A 365 11.05 -47.70 3.83
N MET A 366 10.68 -47.55 5.09
CA MET A 366 10.56 -48.68 6.03
C MET A 366 9.43 -49.62 5.64
N ALA A 367 8.27 -49.09 5.27
CA ALA A 367 7.14 -49.89 4.81
C ALA A 367 7.49 -50.71 3.54
N CYS A 368 8.23 -50.14 2.59
CA CYS A 368 8.70 -50.87 1.41
C CYS A 368 9.57 -52.09 1.76
N ALA A 369 10.45 -51.95 2.75
CA ALA A 369 11.29 -53.05 3.22
C ALA A 369 10.49 -54.15 3.92
N GLU A 370 9.54 -53.77 4.78
CA GLU A 370 8.70 -54.71 5.52
C GLU A 370 7.75 -55.51 4.62
N HIS A 371 7.20 -54.87 3.58
CA HIS A 371 6.24 -55.48 2.67
C HIS A 371 6.89 -56.08 1.41
N GLY A 372 8.22 -56.02 1.29
CA GLY A 372 8.95 -56.55 0.14
C GLY A 372 8.56 -55.86 -1.18
N GLN A 373 8.35 -54.54 -1.15
CA GLN A 373 7.96 -53.74 -2.31
C GLN A 373 9.11 -52.82 -2.75
N PRO A 374 9.27 -52.57 -4.07
CA PRO A 374 10.23 -51.59 -4.56
C PRO A 374 9.83 -50.16 -4.15
N PHE A 375 10.83 -49.30 -3.95
CA PHE A 375 10.58 -47.91 -3.60
C PHE A 375 10.35 -47.06 -4.86
N ALA A 376 9.17 -46.44 -4.95
CA ALA A 376 8.84 -45.51 -6.03
C ALA A 376 8.90 -44.06 -5.51
N ALA A 377 9.86 -43.29 -6.01
CA ALA A 377 9.95 -41.86 -5.74
C ALA A 377 9.04 -41.08 -6.70
N ASN A 378 8.17 -40.23 -6.17
CA ASN A 378 7.26 -39.39 -6.97
C ASN A 378 7.95 -38.17 -7.61
N SER A 379 9.19 -37.87 -7.24
CA SER A 379 9.95 -36.69 -7.68
C SER A 379 11.36 -37.07 -8.12
N SER A 380 11.89 -36.38 -9.13
CA SER A 380 13.31 -36.49 -9.46
C SER A 380 14.14 -35.78 -8.39
N VAL A 381 15.26 -36.38 -7.98
CA VAL A 381 16.23 -35.72 -7.09
C VAL A 381 16.79 -34.46 -7.74
N VAL A 382 16.88 -34.42 -9.07
CA VAL A 382 17.32 -33.23 -9.81
C VAL A 382 16.38 -32.06 -9.54
N ASP A 383 15.07 -32.28 -9.61
CA ASP A 383 14.07 -31.24 -9.37
C ASP A 383 14.15 -30.71 -7.92
N VAL A 384 14.38 -31.61 -6.95
CA VAL A 384 14.55 -31.24 -5.54
C VAL A 384 15.81 -30.38 -5.35
N LEU A 385 16.93 -30.74 -6.01
CA LEU A 385 18.16 -29.96 -5.97
C LEU A 385 18.02 -28.59 -6.67
N ASP A 386 17.21 -28.50 -7.72
CA ASP A 386 16.85 -27.22 -8.35
C ASP A 386 16.00 -26.35 -7.41
N CYS A 387 15.08 -26.94 -6.65
CA CYS A 387 14.32 -26.22 -5.62
C CYS A 387 15.24 -25.67 -4.51
N TRP A 388 16.19 -26.47 -4.00
CA TRP A 388 17.17 -25.99 -3.01
C TRP A 388 18.04 -24.85 -3.55
N ARG A 389 18.47 -24.92 -4.83
CA ARG A 389 19.23 -23.85 -5.47
C ARG A 389 18.43 -22.55 -5.58
N ARG A 390 17.15 -22.63 -5.93
CA ARG A 390 16.25 -21.46 -5.97
C ARG A 390 16.06 -20.86 -4.58
N LEU A 391 15.77 -21.69 -3.58
CA LEU A 391 15.66 -21.24 -2.20
C LEU A 391 16.94 -20.55 -1.70
N ALA A 392 18.12 -21.11 -2.03
CA ALA A 392 19.40 -20.50 -1.68
C ALA A 392 19.68 -19.17 -2.41
N ALA A 393 19.03 -18.92 -3.55
CA ALA A 393 19.11 -17.65 -4.26
C ALA A 393 18.15 -16.63 -3.63
N GLU A 394 16.90 -17.01 -3.37
CA GLU A 394 15.91 -16.19 -2.69
C GLU A 394 16.35 -15.77 -1.29
N ALA A 395 16.88 -16.71 -0.51
CA ALA A 395 17.42 -16.44 0.83
C ALA A 395 18.62 -15.49 0.80
N ARG A 396 19.48 -15.60 -0.23
CA ARG A 396 20.60 -14.68 -0.39
C ARG A 396 20.14 -13.27 -0.74
N ASN A 397 19.14 -13.15 -1.61
CA ASN A 397 18.57 -11.86 -1.96
C ASN A 397 17.91 -11.20 -0.73
N ALA A 398 17.13 -11.96 0.04
CA ALA A 398 16.55 -11.47 1.29
C ALA A 398 17.63 -11.04 2.30
N SER A 399 18.69 -11.83 2.48
CA SER A 399 19.83 -11.47 3.34
C SER A 399 20.52 -10.17 2.89
N ALA A 400 20.68 -9.97 1.58
CA ALA A 400 21.23 -8.73 1.03
C ALA A 400 20.31 -7.52 1.27
N ASP A 401 19.00 -7.68 1.07
CA ASP A 401 18.02 -6.63 1.33
C ASP A 401 17.97 -6.22 2.83
N LEU A 402 18.21 -7.18 3.73
CA LEU A 402 18.28 -6.95 5.19
C LEU A 402 19.57 -6.27 5.65
N ALA A 403 20.63 -6.28 4.83
CA ALA A 403 21.91 -5.67 5.14
C ALA A 403 21.98 -4.16 4.83
N ILE A 404 20.95 -3.62 4.17
CA ILE A 404 20.78 -2.19 3.81
C ILE A 404 20.04 -1.48 4.94
#